data_AF-A0A4S4GIP3-F1
#
_entry.id   AF-A0A4S4GIP3-F1
#
_cell.length_a   1.000
_cell.length_b   1.000
_cell.length_c   1.000
_cell.angle_alpha   90.00
_cell.angle_beta   90.00
_cell.angle_gamma   90.00
#
_symmetry.space_group_name_H-M   'P 1'
#
loop_
_entity.id
_entity.type
_entity.pdbx_description
1 polymer ?
#
loop_
_entity_poly.entity_id
_entity_poly.type
_entity_poly.pdbx_seq_one_letter_code
_entity_poly.pdbx_strand_id
1 'polypeptide(L)'
;HIPAELMEYEILLFDAIKSSRLELVSDWRIHELQTKQQNELLLVKYGITQTDGGAIVTVNFIDYMTGRPVASCRGAFGLGITHSMDLKGAIKRAEKQISDTFPK
;
A
#
# COMPACT_ATOMS: atom_id res chain seq x y z
N HIS A 1 18.23 -12.56 6.63
CA HIS A 1 18.26 -11.13 7.01
C HIS A 1 17.41 -10.40 5.98
N ILE A 2 16.26 -9.86 6.37
CA ILE A 2 15.43 -9.04 5.47
C ILE A 2 16.11 -7.66 5.40
N PRO A 3 16.47 -7.15 4.21
CA PRO A 3 17.02 -5.80 4.05
C PRO A 3 16.17 -4.77 4.80
N ALA A 4 16.81 -3.85 5.54
CA ALA A 4 16.11 -2.84 6.35
C ALA A 4 15.10 -2.01 5.54
N GLU A 5 15.40 -1.75 4.28
CA GLU A 5 14.53 -1.05 3.34
C GLU A 5 13.21 -1.79 3.08
N LEU A 6 13.26 -3.14 2.96
CA LEU A 6 12.06 -3.96 2.78
C LEU A 6 11.17 -3.95 4.03
N MET A 7 11.78 -3.89 5.22
CA MET A 7 11.06 -3.84 6.48
C MET A 7 10.35 -2.48 6.68
N GLU A 8 10.96 -1.37 6.23
CA GLU A 8 10.27 -0.10 6.19
C GLU A 8 9.03 -0.18 5.27
N TYR A 9 9.15 -0.74 4.07
CA TYR A 9 8.01 -0.84 3.13
C TYR A 9 6.84 -1.67 3.67
N GLU A 10 7.12 -2.78 4.35
CA GLU A 10 6.08 -3.58 5.00
C GLU A 10 5.36 -2.78 6.09
N ILE A 11 6.09 -2.10 6.98
CA ILE A 11 5.49 -1.25 8.04
C ILE A 11 4.56 -0.19 7.43
N LEU A 12 4.95 0.40 6.31
CA LEU A 12 4.20 1.46 5.64
C LEU A 12 2.89 0.97 5.03
N LEU A 13 2.87 -0.24 4.47
CA LEU A 13 1.63 -0.90 4.04
C LEU A 13 0.72 -1.20 5.23
N PHE A 14 1.28 -1.66 6.33
CA PHE A 14 0.52 -1.94 7.54
C PHE A 14 -0.15 -0.68 8.10
N ASP A 15 0.58 0.43 8.20
CA ASP A 15 0.02 1.69 8.72
C ASP A 15 -1.03 2.26 7.76
N ALA A 16 -0.78 2.23 6.45
CA ALA A 16 -1.74 2.70 5.46
C ALA A 16 -3.06 1.90 5.49
N ILE A 17 -2.99 0.57 5.65
CA ILE A 17 -4.15 -0.30 5.76
C ILE A 17 -4.93 -0.01 7.06
N LYS A 18 -4.25 0.15 8.21
CA LYS A 18 -4.88 0.47 9.51
C LYS A 18 -5.68 1.77 9.50
N SER A 19 -5.29 2.73 8.66
CA SER A 19 -6.01 3.99 8.48
C SER A 19 -7.32 3.86 7.68
N SER A 20 -7.56 2.71 7.05
CA SER A 20 -8.70 2.41 6.19
C SER A 20 -9.64 1.36 6.82
N ARG A 21 -10.69 0.95 6.10
CA ARG A 21 -11.53 -0.21 6.48
C ARG A 21 -10.94 -1.58 6.12
N LEU A 22 -9.78 -1.61 5.47
CA LEU A 22 -9.17 -2.85 5.00
C LEU A 22 -8.50 -3.59 6.15
N GLU A 23 -8.53 -4.92 6.10
CA GLU A 23 -7.81 -5.79 7.03
C GLU A 23 -6.76 -6.60 6.28
N LEU A 24 -5.57 -6.73 6.88
CA LEU A 24 -4.50 -7.53 6.29
C LEU A 24 -4.69 -9.00 6.63
N VAL A 25 -4.82 -9.82 5.59
CA VAL A 25 -4.92 -11.28 5.71
C VAL A 25 -3.59 -11.89 5.30
N SER A 26 -3.00 -12.72 6.17
CA SER A 26 -1.78 -13.47 5.86
C SER A 26 -2.07 -14.61 4.87
N ASP A 27 -1.11 -14.91 3.99
CA ASP A 27 -1.22 -15.93 2.93
C ASP A 27 -1.76 -17.29 3.45
N TRP A 28 -1.28 -17.76 4.60
CA TRP A 28 -1.73 -19.04 5.17
C TRP A 28 -3.21 -19.05 5.57
N ARG A 29 -3.80 -17.90 5.90
CA ARG A 29 -5.23 -17.76 6.26
C ARG A 29 -6.13 -17.65 5.04
N ILE A 30 -5.60 -17.34 3.85
CA ILE A 30 -6.40 -17.20 2.62
C ILE A 30 -7.13 -18.51 2.30
N HIS A 31 -6.46 -19.65 2.53
CA HIS A 31 -7.03 -20.98 2.32
C HIS A 31 -8.11 -21.35 3.35
N GLU A 32 -8.17 -20.66 4.49
CA GLU A 32 -9.17 -20.87 5.54
C GLU A 32 -10.41 -19.98 5.38
N LEU A 33 -10.37 -19.02 4.46
CA LEU A 33 -11.49 -18.11 4.21
C LEU A 33 -12.62 -18.81 3.47
N GLN A 34 -13.86 -18.47 3.84
CA GLN A 34 -15.04 -18.91 3.08
C GLN A 34 -15.05 -18.26 1.68
N THR A 35 -15.66 -18.91 0.70
CA THR A 35 -15.74 -18.39 -0.69
C THR A 35 -16.27 -16.96 -0.77
N LYS A 36 -17.24 -16.60 0.09
CA LYS A 36 -17.76 -15.22 0.15
C LYS A 36 -16.68 -14.22 0.59
N GLN A 37 -15.83 -14.58 1.54
CA GLN A 37 -14.73 -13.74 2.02
C GLN A 37 -13.59 -13.70 1.00
N GLN A 38 -13.33 -14.79 0.29
CA GLN A 38 -12.33 -14.82 -0.79
C GLN A 38 -12.70 -13.88 -1.95
N ASN A 39 -14.00 -13.73 -2.24
CA ASN A 39 -14.49 -12.79 -3.25
C ASN A 39 -14.29 -11.31 -2.88
N GLU A 40 -14.05 -11.01 -1.60
CA GLU A 40 -13.79 -9.64 -1.12
C GLU A 40 -12.28 -9.34 -1.02
N LEU A 41 -11.42 -10.32 -1.28
CA LEU A 41 -9.98 -10.14 -1.19
C LEU A 41 -9.45 -9.20 -2.27
N LEU A 42 -8.56 -8.32 -1.84
CA LEU A 42 -7.78 -7.45 -2.71
C LEU A 42 -6.31 -7.82 -2.63
N LEU A 43 -5.71 -8.10 -3.78
CA LEU A 43 -4.26 -8.13 -3.94
C LEU A 43 -3.74 -6.71 -3.95
N VAL A 44 -2.71 -6.46 -3.13
CA VAL A 44 -2.05 -5.16 -3.05
C VAL A 44 -0.69 -5.24 -3.72
N LYS A 45 -0.46 -4.38 -4.72
CA LYS A 45 0.84 -4.20 -5.37
C LYS A 45 1.32 -2.78 -5.13
N TYR A 46 2.51 -2.62 -4.57
CA TYR A 46 3.10 -1.31 -4.36
C TYR A 46 4.33 -1.11 -5.23
N GLY A 47 4.62 0.14 -5.56
CA GLY A 47 5.79 0.56 -6.31
C GLY A 47 6.30 1.89 -5.79
N ILE A 48 7.62 2.02 -5.71
CA ILE A 48 8.29 3.22 -5.22
C ILE A 48 9.27 3.68 -6.29
N THR A 49 9.20 4.96 -6.62
CA THR A 49 10.14 5.62 -7.51
C THR A 49 10.77 6.76 -6.75
N GLN A 50 12.07 6.68 -6.51
CA GLN A 50 12.86 7.75 -5.89
C GLN A 50 13.72 8.42 -6.96
N THR A 51 13.72 9.74 -6.94
CA THR A 51 14.50 10.60 -7.84
C THR A 51 15.06 11.77 -7.03
N ASP A 52 15.96 12.54 -7.64
CA ASP A 52 16.47 13.78 -7.05
C ASP A 52 15.35 14.83 -6.85
N GLY A 53 14.26 14.72 -7.60
CA GLY A 53 13.06 15.55 -7.47
C GLY A 53 12.07 15.07 -6.39
N GLY A 54 12.41 14.02 -5.64
CA GLY A 54 11.59 13.44 -4.58
C GLY A 54 11.15 12.00 -4.84
N ALA A 55 10.17 11.55 -4.06
CA ALA A 55 9.65 10.19 -4.09
C ALA A 55 8.19 10.14 -4.57
N ILE A 56 7.87 9.06 -5.29
CA ILE A 56 6.52 8.70 -5.70
C ILE A 56 6.26 7.28 -5.19
N VAL A 57 5.16 7.11 -4.46
CA VAL A 57 4.65 5.82 -4.01
C VAL A 57 3.32 5.56 -4.68
N THR A 58 3.16 4.38 -5.25
CA THR A 58 1.92 3.91 -5.87
C THR A 58 1.49 2.62 -5.21
N VAL A 59 0.22 2.49 -4.87
CA VAL A 59 -0.41 1.32 -4.27
C VAL A 59 -1.63 0.96 -5.10
N ASN A 60 -1.61 -0.20 -5.73
CA ASN A 60 -2.69 -0.72 -6.56
C ASN A 60 -3.42 -1.82 -5.82
N PHE A 61 -4.75 -1.74 -5.83
CA PHE A 61 -5.66 -2.73 -5.31
C PHE A 61 -6.27 -3.47 -6.49
N ILE A 62 -6.15 -4.79 -6.48
CA ILE A 62 -6.56 -5.66 -7.57
C ILE A 62 -7.50 -6.70 -6.98
N ASP A 63 -8.64 -6.92 -7.60
CA ASP A 63 -9.57 -7.97 -7.22
C ASP A 63 -8.88 -9.34 -7.32
N TYR A 64 -8.86 -10.09 -6.21
CA TYR A 64 -8.12 -11.35 -6.11
C TYR A 64 -8.62 -12.41 -7.10
N MET A 65 -9.94 -12.46 -7.33
CA MET A 65 -10.57 -13.50 -8.13
C MET A 65 -10.45 -13.25 -9.63
N THR A 66 -10.58 -12.00 -10.05
CA THR A 66 -10.65 -11.60 -11.47
C THR A 66 -9.35 -11.01 -12.00
N GLY A 67 -8.44 -10.59 -11.11
CA GLY A 67 -7.21 -9.88 -11.47
C GLY A 67 -7.44 -8.47 -11.99
N ARG A 68 -8.66 -7.92 -11.87
CA ARG A 68 -9.01 -6.58 -12.36
C ARG A 68 -8.58 -5.51 -11.37
N PRO A 69 -8.05 -4.36 -11.83
CA PRO A 69 -7.75 -3.25 -10.94
C PRO A 69 -9.04 -2.67 -10.33
N VAL A 70 -9.04 -2.49 -9.02
CA VAL A 70 -10.14 -1.89 -8.23
C VAL A 70 -9.84 -0.43 -7.91
N ALA A 71 -8.61 -0.13 -7.49
CA ALA A 71 -8.18 1.22 -7.18
C ALA A 71 -6.67 1.39 -7.35
N SER A 72 -6.24 2.63 -7.59
CA SER A 72 -4.83 3.01 -7.58
C SER A 72 -4.67 4.27 -6.74
N CYS A 73 -3.87 4.18 -5.68
CA CYS A 73 -3.54 5.27 -4.79
C CYS A 73 -2.09 5.68 -5.05
N ARG A 74 -1.84 6.99 -5.16
CA ARG A 74 -0.54 7.57 -5.49
C ARG A 74 -0.24 8.74 -4.55
N GLY A 75 0.88 8.64 -3.85
CA GLY A 75 1.47 9.74 -3.09
C GLY A 75 2.77 10.19 -3.73
N ALA A 76 2.94 11.49 -3.91
CA ALA A 76 4.19 12.07 -4.42
C ALA A 76 4.63 13.22 -3.53
N PHE A 77 5.91 13.28 -3.18
CA PHE A 77 6.47 14.31 -2.32
C PHE A 77 7.95 14.52 -2.63
N GLY A 78 8.38 15.76 -2.69
CA GLY A 78 9.77 16.11 -2.98
C GLY A 78 10.07 17.51 -2.48
N LEU A 79 10.90 17.61 -1.44
CA LEU A 79 11.51 18.85 -0.98
C LEU A 79 13.02 18.86 -1.27
N GLY A 80 13.60 17.72 -1.69
CA GLY A 80 15.01 17.61 -2.05
C GLY A 80 15.97 17.71 -0.86
N ILE A 81 15.46 17.52 0.38
CA ILE A 81 16.28 17.61 1.59
C ILE A 81 16.98 16.28 1.88
N THR A 82 16.22 15.17 1.95
CA THR A 82 16.77 13.81 1.96
C THR A 82 15.77 12.84 1.32
N HIS A 83 16.28 11.77 0.69
CA HIS A 83 15.46 10.71 0.09
C HIS A 83 14.50 10.06 1.10
N SER A 84 14.93 9.87 2.35
CA SER A 84 14.09 9.30 3.41
C SER A 84 12.92 10.21 3.79
N MET A 85 13.14 11.53 3.87
CA MET A 85 12.05 12.48 4.16
C MET A 85 11.07 12.56 3.00
N ASP A 86 11.58 12.58 1.77
CA ASP A 86 10.74 12.64 0.59
C ASP A 86 9.86 11.38 0.46
N LEU A 87 10.45 10.22 0.72
CA LEU A 87 9.74 8.95 0.78
C LEU A 87 8.64 8.98 1.85
N LYS A 88 8.94 9.35 3.10
CA LYS A 88 7.95 9.45 4.18
C LYS A 88 6.79 10.38 3.82
N GLY A 89 7.08 11.52 3.21
CA GLY A 89 6.05 12.47 2.74
C GLY A 89 5.17 11.88 1.64
N ALA A 90 5.76 11.16 0.69
CA ALA A 90 5.05 10.49 -0.38
C ALA A 90 4.12 9.40 0.17
N ILE A 91 4.59 8.61 1.14
CA ILE A 91 3.80 7.57 1.77
C ILE A 91 2.60 8.14 2.52
N LYS A 92 2.79 9.18 3.34
CA LYS A 92 1.69 9.81 4.07
C LYS A 92 0.58 10.32 3.14
N ARG A 93 0.94 10.76 1.93
CA ARG A 93 -0.02 11.13 0.89
C ARG A 93 -0.73 9.92 0.27
N ALA A 94 -0.01 8.83 0.04
CA ALA A 94 -0.60 7.57 -0.43
C ALA A 94 -1.57 6.99 0.61
N GLU A 95 -1.19 6.94 1.89
CA GLU A 95 -2.03 6.52 3.02
C GLU A 95 -3.32 7.33 3.06
N LYS A 96 -3.24 8.66 2.99
CA LYS A 96 -4.43 9.51 2.96
C LYS A 96 -5.37 9.12 1.82
N GLN A 97 -4.84 8.91 0.62
CA GLN A 97 -5.68 8.52 -0.52
C GLN A 97 -6.30 7.12 -0.34
N ILE A 98 -5.59 6.18 0.28
CA ILE A 98 -6.11 4.85 0.61
C ILE A 98 -7.28 4.99 1.58
N SER A 99 -7.15 5.77 2.65
CA SER A 99 -8.22 6.03 3.62
C SER A 99 -9.43 6.71 2.97
N ASP A 100 -9.20 7.67 2.08
CA ASP A 100 -10.26 8.35 1.33
C ASP A 100 -10.96 7.38 0.32
N THR A 101 -10.24 6.38 -0.22
CA THR A 101 -10.77 5.38 -1.17
C THR A 101 -11.52 4.25 -0.48
N PHE A 102 -11.04 3.82 0.69
CA PHE A 102 -11.60 2.75 1.50
C PHE A 102 -11.96 3.27 2.91
N PRO A 103 -12.99 4.14 3.00
CA PRO A 103 -13.38 4.73 4.27
C PRO A 103 -13.94 3.67 5.22
N LYS A 104 -13.69 3.87 6.53
CA LYS A 104 -14.24 3.06 7.64
C LYS A 104 -15.76 3.04 7.65
#